data_AF-A0A229R7T6-F1
#
_entry.id   AF-A0A229R7T6-F1
#
_cell.length_a   1.000
_cell.length_b   1.000
_cell.length_c   1.000
_cell.angle_alpha   90.00
_cell.angle_beta   90.00
_cell.angle_gamma   90.00
#
_symmetry.space_group_name_H-M   'P 1'
#
loop_
_entity.id
_entity.type
_entity.pdbx_description
1 polymer ?
#
loop_
_entity_poly.entity_id
_entity_poly.type
_entity_poly.pdbx_seq_one_letter_code
_entity_poly.pdbx_strand_id
1 'polypeptide(L)'
;MRSKTLVLAAIVALSAGLAGPATAVAAGPRLENPRPCAHDARFTCSTLTVPLDHRGRTRGTLKLQVATANNADAPRGVLLFLTGGPGQPGVPFSTGLF
;
A
#
# COMPACT_ATOMS: atom_id res chain seq x y z
N MET A 1 -49.20 21.21 -21.09
CA MET A 1 -48.80 20.11 -20.18
C MET A 1 -47.92 19.04 -20.83
N ARG A 2 -48.09 18.69 -22.12
CA ARG A 2 -47.25 17.70 -22.85
C ARG A 2 -45.76 18.08 -23.06
N SER A 3 -45.44 19.37 -23.03
CA SER A 3 -44.05 19.86 -23.24
C SER A 3 -43.15 19.67 -22.01
N LYS A 4 -43.70 19.79 -20.79
CA LYS A 4 -42.93 19.61 -19.54
C LYS A 4 -42.51 18.15 -19.32
N THR A 5 -43.30 17.18 -19.80
CA THR A 5 -43.02 15.75 -19.72
C THR A 5 -41.90 15.30 -20.66
N LEU A 6 -41.73 15.95 -21.82
CA LEU A 6 -40.65 15.65 -22.77
C LEU A 6 -39.27 16.11 -22.26
N VAL A 7 -39.23 17.26 -21.57
CA VAL A 7 -37.98 17.80 -21.01
C VAL A 7 -37.45 16.92 -19.87
N LEU A 8 -38.32 16.39 -19.01
CA LEU A 8 -37.91 15.48 -17.94
C LEU A 8 -37.34 14.16 -18.48
N ALA A 9 -37.92 13.60 -19.55
CA ALA A 9 -37.45 12.35 -20.13
C ALA A 9 -36.06 12.48 -20.77
N ALA A 10 -35.76 13.63 -21.40
CA ALA A 10 -34.47 13.91 -22.00
C ALA A 10 -33.34 14.05 -20.97
N ILE A 11 -33.64 14.58 -19.77
CA ILE A 11 -32.64 14.76 -18.70
C ILE A 11 -32.26 13.42 -18.05
N VAL A 12 -33.22 12.49 -17.91
CA VAL A 12 -32.95 11.16 -17.32
C VAL A 12 -32.15 10.25 -18.26
N ALA A 13 -32.32 10.38 -19.57
CA ALA A 13 -31.56 9.58 -20.54
C ALA A 13 -30.08 10.01 -20.64
N LEU A 14 -29.75 11.26 -20.31
CA LEU A 14 -28.40 11.81 -20.47
C LEU A 14 -27.45 11.51 -19.28
N SER A 15 -27.98 11.11 -18.12
CA SER A 15 -27.18 10.80 -16.93
C SER A 15 -26.70 9.34 -16.85
N ALA A 16 -27.21 8.45 -17.70
CA ALA A 16 -26.84 7.02 -17.69
C ALA A 16 -25.54 6.69 -18.47
N GLY A 17 -24.99 7.63 -19.26
CA GLY A 17 -23.88 7.36 -20.19
C GLY A 17 -22.46 7.59 -19.66
N LEU A 18 -22.27 8.20 -18.47
CA LEU A 18 -20.94 8.59 -17.98
C LEU A 18 -20.30 7.61 -16.97
N ALA A 19 -20.96 6.51 -16.62
CA ALA A 19 -20.37 5.48 -15.77
C ALA A 19 -19.56 4.49 -16.62
N GLY A 20 -18.36 4.89 -17.04
CA GLY A 20 -17.36 3.96 -17.57
C GLY A 20 -16.96 2.92 -16.50
N PRO A 21 -16.48 1.73 -16.90
CA PRO A 21 -16.03 0.74 -15.92
C PRO A 21 -14.90 1.34 -15.09
N ALA A 22 -15.12 1.43 -13.77
CA ALA A 22 -14.06 1.78 -12.83
C ALA A 22 -13.01 0.68 -12.90
N THR A 23 -11.90 0.93 -13.60
CA THR A 23 -10.73 0.07 -13.55
C THR A 23 -10.21 0.12 -12.11
N ALA A 24 -10.49 -0.93 -11.34
CA ALA A 24 -9.90 -1.11 -10.03
C ALA A 24 -8.39 -1.22 -10.22
N VAL A 25 -7.65 -0.17 -9.85
CA VAL A 25 -6.20 -0.25 -9.74
C VAL A 25 -5.92 -1.31 -8.69
N ALA A 26 -5.30 -2.42 -9.11
CA ALA A 26 -4.88 -3.46 -8.18
C ALA A 26 -4.04 -2.79 -7.09
N ALA A 27 -4.50 -2.89 -5.84
CA ALA A 27 -3.76 -2.34 -4.71
C ALA A 27 -2.36 -2.95 -4.72
N GLY A 28 -1.33 -2.09 -4.74
CA GLY A 28 0.05 -2.53 -4.63
C GLY A 28 0.29 -3.31 -3.32
N PRO A 29 1.45 -4.00 -3.21
CA PRO A 29 1.83 -4.72 -2.00
C PRO A 29 1.65 -3.86 -0.75
N ARG A 30 1.09 -4.45 0.30
CA ARG A 30 0.87 -3.78 1.59
C ARG A 30 1.72 -4.44 2.67
N LEU A 31 1.98 -3.69 3.73
CA LEU A 31 2.57 -4.24 4.94
C LEU A 31 1.51 -5.10 5.65
N GLU A 32 1.89 -6.34 5.94
CA GLU A 32 1.02 -7.35 6.56
C GLU A 32 1.52 -7.70 7.96
N ASN A 33 0.61 -8.21 8.80
CA ASN A 33 0.90 -8.70 10.15
C ASN A 33 1.62 -7.67 11.06
N PRO A 34 1.09 -6.44 11.20
CA PRO A 34 1.68 -5.44 12.08
C PRO A 34 1.61 -5.91 13.54
N ARG A 35 2.73 -5.82 14.24
CA ARG A 35 2.87 -6.17 15.65
C ARG A 35 4.02 -5.39 16.28
N PRO A 36 4.03 -5.15 17.60
CA PRO A 36 5.21 -4.60 18.26
C PRO A 36 6.46 -5.44 17.96
N CYS A 37 7.59 -4.80 17.69
CA CYS A 37 8.86 -5.52 17.55
C CYS A 37 9.31 -6.08 18.90
N ALA A 38 9.83 -7.32 18.91
CA ALA A 38 10.14 -8.05 20.15
C ALA A 38 11.18 -7.36 21.06
N HIS A 39 12.11 -6.59 20.47
CA HIS A 39 13.23 -5.97 21.21
C HIS A 39 13.08 -4.45 21.37
N ASP A 40 12.11 -3.83 20.68
CA ASP A 40 11.79 -2.42 20.85
C ASP A 40 10.34 -2.12 20.44
N ALA A 41 9.47 -1.93 21.43
CA ALA A 41 8.05 -1.64 21.22
C ALA A 41 7.77 -0.26 20.58
N ARG A 42 8.79 0.61 20.43
CA ARG A 42 8.68 1.88 19.70
C ARG A 42 8.57 1.68 18.19
N PHE A 43 8.86 0.45 17.71
CA PHE A 43 8.71 0.05 16.34
C PHE A 43 7.56 -0.96 16.16
N THR A 44 6.82 -0.79 15.08
CA THR A 44 5.87 -1.78 14.56
C THR A 44 6.55 -2.60 13.47
N CYS A 45 6.68 -3.89 13.72
CA CYS A 45 7.23 -4.90 12.82
C CYS A 45 6.13 -5.48 11.94
N SER A 46 6.39 -5.60 10.64
CA SER A 46 5.46 -6.11 9.62
C SER A 46 6.23 -6.82 8.49
N THR A 47 5.50 -7.40 7.54
CA THR A 47 6.10 -8.04 6.35
C THR A 47 5.58 -7.42 5.06
N LEU A 48 6.48 -7.18 4.11
CA LEU A 48 6.14 -6.84 2.72
C LEU A 48 6.38 -8.06 1.83
N THR A 49 5.32 -8.59 1.23
CA THR A 49 5.42 -9.67 0.25
C THR A 49 5.72 -9.10 -1.14
N VAL A 50 6.84 -9.51 -1.74
CA VAL A 50 7.28 -9.10 -3.08
C VAL A 50 7.48 -10.31 -3.98
N PRO A 51 7.32 -10.20 -5.31
CA PRO A 51 7.69 -11.29 -6.20
C PRO A 51 9.21 -11.56 -6.13
N LEU A 52 9.59 -12.82 -6.27
CA LEU A 52 11.00 -13.21 -6.38
C LEU A 52 11.64 -12.62 -7.65
N ASP A 53 10.88 -12.58 -8.73
CA ASP A 53 11.26 -11.95 -10.00
C ASP A 53 10.17 -11.00 -10.46
N HIS A 54 10.46 -9.69 -10.46
CA HIS A 54 9.56 -8.65 -10.93
C HIS A 54 9.28 -8.70 -12.45
N ARG A 55 10.08 -9.43 -13.24
CA ARG A 55 9.83 -9.69 -14.66
C ARG A 55 8.94 -10.92 -14.89
N GLY A 56 8.67 -11.71 -13.85
CA GLY A 56 7.76 -12.86 -13.90
C GLY A 56 8.29 -14.12 -14.59
N ARG A 57 9.61 -14.22 -14.85
CA ARG A 57 10.24 -15.42 -15.44
C ARG A 57 10.36 -16.53 -14.40
N THR A 58 10.61 -16.17 -13.15
CA THR A 58 10.70 -17.10 -12.02
C THR A 58 9.53 -16.92 -11.06
N ARG A 59 8.82 -18.00 -10.77
CA ARG A 59 7.73 -18.00 -9.77
C ARG A 59 8.30 -17.95 -8.36
N GLY A 60 7.59 -17.29 -7.46
CA GLY A 60 7.91 -17.24 -6.04
C GLY A 60 7.71 -15.85 -5.45
N THR A 61 7.73 -15.77 -4.13
CA THR A 61 7.66 -14.51 -3.39
C THR A 61 8.68 -14.50 -2.26
N LEU A 62 9.09 -13.30 -1.85
CA LEU A 62 9.91 -13.06 -0.67
C LEU A 62 9.11 -12.24 0.33
N LYS A 63 9.29 -12.52 1.62
CA LYS A 63 8.71 -11.74 2.72
C LYS A 63 9.80 -10.88 3.35
N LEU A 64 9.80 -9.59 3.02
CA LEU A 64 10.75 -8.64 3.56
C LEU A 64 10.26 -8.14 4.93
N GLN A 65 11.11 -8.20 5.96
CA GLN A 65 10.78 -7.64 7.27
C GLN A 65 10.92 -6.11 7.22
N VAL A 66 9.96 -5.40 7.81
CA VAL A 66 9.95 -3.94 7.88
C VAL A 66 9.62 -3.52 9.31
N ALA A 67 10.43 -2.61 9.86
CA ALA A 67 10.16 -1.93 11.12
C ALA A 67 9.78 -0.47 10.80
N THR A 68 8.67 -0.02 11.38
CA THR A 68 8.18 1.35 11.22
C THR A 68 8.14 2.02 12.58
N ALA A 69 8.73 3.21 12.70
CA ALA A 69 8.63 4.00 13.92
C ALA A 69 7.22 4.58 14.05
N ASN A 70 6.75 4.77 15.29
CA ASN A 70 5.38 5.23 15.57
C ASN A 70 5.14 6.74 15.32
N ASN A 71 5.84 7.35 14.37
CA ASN A 71 5.67 8.75 13.97
C ASN A 71 4.77 8.87 12.72
N ALA A 72 3.51 8.47 12.86
CA ALA A 72 2.57 8.37 11.72
C ALA A 72 2.21 9.75 11.12
N ASP A 73 2.25 10.82 11.93
CA ASP A 73 1.84 12.17 11.53
C ASP A 73 3.03 13.04 11.05
N ALA A 74 4.12 12.41 10.61
CA ALA A 74 5.31 13.12 10.15
C ALA A 74 4.98 14.06 8.97
N PRO A 75 5.25 15.38 9.06
CA PRO A 75 4.77 16.37 8.09
C PRO A 75 5.45 16.27 6.71
N ARG A 76 6.50 15.45 6.58
CA ARG A 76 7.28 15.27 5.35
C ARG A 76 7.16 13.86 4.76
N GLY A 77 6.23 13.05 5.25
CA GLY A 77 6.00 11.68 4.78
C GLY A 77 6.97 10.66 5.38
N VAL A 78 7.13 9.52 4.69
CA VAL A 78 7.90 8.37 5.16
C VAL A 78 9.38 8.52 4.82
N LEU A 79 10.24 8.44 5.83
CA LEU A 79 11.67 8.26 5.65
C LEU A 79 11.99 6.77 5.49
N LEU A 80 12.46 6.35 4.31
CA LEU A 80 13.01 5.02 4.12
C LEU A 80 14.47 4.99 4.54
N PHE A 81 14.76 4.24 5.59
CA PHE A 81 16.11 4.00 6.08
C PHE A 81 16.61 2.64 5.59
N LEU A 82 17.79 2.62 4.98
CA LEU A 82 18.50 1.40 4.59
C LEU A 82 19.80 1.34 5.39
N THR A 83 20.04 0.20 6.02
CA THR A 83 21.35 -0.10 6.60
C THR A 83 22.43 -0.17 5.52
N GLY A 84 23.67 0.10 5.91
CA GLY A 84 24.82 -0.05 5.00
C GLY A 84 25.16 -1.53 4.75
N GLY A 85 25.97 -1.80 3.73
CA GLY A 85 26.47 -3.15 3.42
C GLY A 85 25.42 -4.14 2.87
N PRO A 86 25.70 -4.89 1.80
CA PRO A 86 24.89 -6.05 1.44
C PRO A 86 24.85 -7.06 2.59
N GLY A 87 23.66 -7.58 2.89
CA GLY A 87 23.46 -8.59 3.94
C GLY A 87 23.29 -8.04 5.36
N GLN A 88 23.50 -6.74 5.61
CA GLN A 88 23.19 -6.15 6.91
C GLN A 88 21.66 -6.01 7.08
N PRO A 89 21.04 -6.56 8.14
CA PRO A 89 19.60 -6.54 8.26
C PRO A 89 19.11 -5.25 8.94
N GLY A 90 18.17 -4.55 8.29
CA GLY A 90 17.65 -3.26 8.75
C GLY A 90 16.81 -3.32 10.02
N VAL A 91 15.95 -4.33 10.16
CA VAL A 91 15.07 -4.46 11.33
C VAL A 91 15.86 -4.68 12.63
N PRO A 92 16.74 -5.69 12.74
CA PRO A 92 17.57 -5.87 13.93
C PRO A 92 18.45 -4.65 14.24
N PHE A 93 18.89 -3.91 13.21
CA PHE A 93 19.66 -2.67 13.40
C PHE A 93 18.86 -1.59 14.09
N SER A 94 17.62 -1.37 13.62
CA SER A 94 16.73 -0.37 14.19
C SER A 94 16.24 -0.71 15.60
N THR A 95 16.12 -2.00 15.93
CA THR A 95 15.57 -2.47 17.21
C THR A 95 16.64 -2.85 18.24
N GLY A 96 17.91 -2.49 18.04
CA GLY A 96 18.99 -2.68 19.01
C GLY A 96 19.39 -4.13 19.28
N LEU A 97 19.25 -5.01 18.27
CA LEU A 97 19.48 -6.46 18.37
C LEU A 97 20.94 -6.88 18.07
N PHE A 98 21.90 -5.96 18.18
CA PHE A 98 23.32 -6.16 17.83
C PHE A 98 24.27 -5.72 18.93
#